data_AF-A0A2S3IL39-F1
#
_entry.id   AF-A0A2S3IL39-F1
#
_cell.length_a   1.000
_cell.length_b   1.000
_cell.length_c   1.000
_cell.angle_alpha   90.00
_cell.angle_beta   90.00
_cell.angle_gamma   90.00
#
_symmetry.space_group_name_H-M   'P 1'
#
loop_
_entity.id
_entity.type
_entity.pdbx_description
1 polymer ?
#
loop_
_entity_poly.entity_id
_entity_poly.type
_entity_poly.pdbx_seq_one_letter_code
_entity_poly.pdbx_strand_id
1 'polypeptide(L)'
;MAGRAAGRGGRPLLGGVGGGGGGKRGGRPSMAVVAALLLACAALLLLLALGALSLPGASDGAGPRGAGLARPRPRARFRRSATDSGLEVRGEKGEPWTEVLSWEPRAFVYHNFLSKEECDYLISLAKPHMKKSTVVDSATGGSKDSRVRTSSGMFLRRGQDKIIRTIEKRIADYTFIPVEHGEGLQVLHYEVGQKYEPHFDYFHDDYNTKNGGQRIATLLMYLSDVEDGGETVFPSAPVNSSSSPFYNELSECAKNGLSVKPEMGDALLFWSMKPDGSLDPTSLHGGCPVIKGNKWSSTKWMRVHEYKI
;
A
#
# COMPACT_ATOMS: atom_id res chain seq x y z
N MET A 1 -24.01 47.37 -43.98
CA MET A 1 -24.12 48.84 -44.08
C MET A 1 -24.39 49.42 -42.71
N ALA A 2 -23.74 50.54 -42.42
CA ALA A 2 -23.61 51.16 -41.12
C ALA A 2 -24.91 51.78 -40.57
N GLY A 3 -24.95 51.96 -39.25
CA GLY A 3 -25.98 52.75 -38.57
C GLY A 3 -25.58 53.09 -37.14
N ARG A 4 -24.55 53.94 -36.97
CA ARG A 4 -24.27 54.67 -35.73
C ARG A 4 -25.36 55.72 -35.50
N ALA A 5 -25.76 55.92 -34.24
CA ALA A 5 -26.07 57.25 -33.73
C ALA A 5 -25.84 57.30 -32.22
N ALA A 6 -24.95 58.21 -31.81
CA ALA A 6 -24.60 58.52 -30.44
C ALA A 6 -25.48 59.67 -29.94
N GLY A 7 -25.80 59.66 -28.64
CA GLY A 7 -26.38 60.80 -27.91
C GLY A 7 -25.62 61.00 -26.60
N ARG A 8 -24.87 62.10 -26.52
CA ARG A 8 -24.11 62.58 -25.36
C ARG A 8 -25.04 63.24 -24.32
N GLY A 9 -24.61 63.25 -23.05
CA GLY A 9 -24.72 64.44 -22.20
C GLY A 9 -25.07 64.21 -20.72
N GLY A 10 -24.19 64.65 -19.81
CA GLY A 10 -24.56 65.05 -18.44
C GLY A 10 -23.91 64.27 -17.28
N ARG A 11 -22.77 64.77 -16.76
CA ARG A 11 -22.25 64.54 -15.39
C ARG A 11 -22.88 65.58 -14.41
N PRO A 12 -22.51 65.63 -13.11
CA PRO A 12 -22.69 64.67 -12.02
C PRO A 12 -23.35 65.33 -10.79
N LEU A 13 -23.86 64.57 -9.81
CA LEU A 13 -24.11 65.10 -8.46
C LEU A 13 -23.70 64.09 -7.37
N LEU A 14 -23.13 64.66 -6.30
CA LEU A 14 -22.42 64.06 -5.17
C LEU A 14 -23.32 63.37 -4.13
N GLY A 15 -22.68 62.50 -3.34
CA GLY A 15 -23.07 62.08 -1.98
C GLY A 15 -23.29 60.57 -1.90
N GLY A 16 -22.70 59.77 -1.02
CA GLY A 16 -21.81 59.99 0.12
C GLY A 16 -21.87 58.70 0.97
N VAL A 17 -20.69 58.19 1.35
CA VAL A 17 -20.34 57.42 2.57
C VAL A 17 -21.13 56.13 2.92
N GLY A 18 -20.38 55.02 3.10
CA GLY A 18 -20.84 53.88 3.90
C GLY A 18 -20.04 52.59 3.69
N GLY A 19 -18.79 52.53 4.18
CA GLY A 19 -17.98 51.31 4.18
C GLY A 19 -18.34 50.34 5.31
N GLY A 20 -17.98 49.06 5.14
CA GLY A 20 -18.14 48.03 6.18
C GLY A 20 -17.69 46.64 5.73
N GLY A 21 -16.40 46.46 5.42
CA GLY A 21 -15.79 45.15 5.21
C GLY A 21 -15.48 44.45 6.53
N GLY A 22 -16.05 43.27 6.77
CA GLY A 22 -15.79 42.42 7.93
C GLY A 22 -14.74 41.34 7.65
N GLY A 23 -13.46 41.67 7.85
CA GLY A 23 -12.38 40.68 7.89
C GLY A 23 -12.27 40.04 9.28
N LYS A 24 -12.38 38.71 9.36
CA LYS A 24 -12.10 37.94 10.59
C LYS A 24 -10.58 37.92 10.85
N ARG A 25 -10.12 38.62 11.88
CA ARG A 25 -8.76 38.50 12.44
C ARG A 25 -8.75 37.44 13.52
N GLY A 26 -7.88 36.43 13.39
CA GLY A 26 -7.54 35.52 14.48
C GLY A 26 -6.78 36.28 15.57
N GLY A 27 -7.33 36.30 16.79
CA GLY A 27 -6.71 36.95 17.95
C GLY A 27 -5.53 36.13 18.46
N ARG A 28 -4.36 36.76 18.61
CA ARG A 28 -3.24 36.20 19.36
C ARG A 28 -3.66 36.01 20.84
N PRO A 29 -3.30 34.89 21.50
CA PRO A 29 -3.61 34.72 22.91
C PRO A 29 -2.96 35.85 23.72
N SER A 30 -3.73 36.42 24.65
CA SER A 30 -3.23 37.48 25.54
C SER A 30 -1.97 36.99 26.27
N MET A 31 -0.98 37.86 26.45
CA MET A 31 0.26 37.56 27.19
C MET A 31 -0.03 36.99 28.58
N ALA A 32 -1.16 37.34 29.19
CA ALA A 32 -1.60 36.78 30.47
C ALA A 32 -1.92 35.27 30.39
N VAL A 33 -2.47 34.80 29.28
CA VAL A 33 -2.79 33.37 29.06
C VAL A 33 -1.50 32.58 28.86
N VAL A 34 -0.55 33.12 28.09
CA VAL A 34 0.76 32.48 27.88
C VAL A 34 1.53 32.41 29.20
N ALA A 35 1.54 33.48 29.99
CA ALA A 35 2.18 33.50 31.31
C ALA A 35 1.54 32.49 32.29
N ALA A 36 0.21 32.37 32.30
CA ALA A 36 -0.49 31.42 33.15
C ALA A 36 -0.16 29.96 32.80
N LEU A 37 -0.05 29.63 31.50
CA LEU A 37 0.32 28.29 31.05
C LEU A 37 1.77 27.94 31.41
N LEU A 38 2.70 28.90 31.31
CA LEU A 38 4.10 28.69 31.68
C LEU A 38 4.25 28.47 33.20
N LEU A 39 3.52 29.23 34.02
CA LEU A 39 3.51 29.04 35.47
C LEU A 39 2.90 27.69 35.87
N ALA A 40 1.84 27.25 35.19
CA ALA A 40 1.24 25.94 35.42
C ALA A 40 2.20 24.79 35.06
N CYS A 41 2.91 24.88 33.93
CA CYS A 41 3.94 23.92 33.55
C CYS A 41 5.11 23.89 34.55
N ALA A 42 5.59 25.06 34.99
CA ALA A 42 6.67 25.13 35.98
C ALA A 42 6.27 24.51 37.32
N ALA A 43 5.03 24.76 37.79
CA ALA A 43 4.50 24.16 39.00
C ALA A 43 4.38 22.62 38.88
N LEU A 44 3.94 22.11 37.73
CA LEU A 44 3.82 20.67 37.48
C LEU A 44 5.20 19.98 37.50
N LEU A 45 6.21 20.60 36.89
CA LEU A 45 7.59 20.11 36.91
C LEU A 45 8.19 20.14 38.31
N LEU A 46 7.88 21.18 39.11
CA LEU A 46 8.32 21.25 40.51
C LEU A 46 7.69 20.15 41.36
N LEU A 47 6.40 19.87 41.16
CA LEU A 47 5.68 18.79 41.86
C LEU A 47 6.20 17.40 41.48
N LEU A 48 6.61 17.20 40.22
CA LEU A 48 7.28 15.98 39.77
C LEU A 48 8.69 15.86 40.38
N ALA A 49 9.47 16.94 40.42
CA ALA A 49 10.81 16.96 41.00
C ALA A 49 10.82 16.74 42.52
N LEU A 50 9.79 17.22 43.21
CA LEU A 50 9.58 17.02 44.65
C LEU A 50 8.89 15.67 44.98
N GLY A 51 8.55 14.86 43.97
CA GLY A 51 7.90 13.56 44.15
C GLY A 51 6.45 13.63 44.65
N ALA A 52 5.82 14.81 44.66
CA ALA A 52 4.43 15.02 45.06
C ALA A 52 3.42 14.56 43.98
N LEU A 53 3.88 14.39 42.74
CA LEU A 53 3.16 13.77 41.64
C LEU A 53 4.00 12.61 41.07
N SER A 54 3.40 11.45 40.81
CA SER A 54 4.07 10.33 40.14
C SER A 54 3.37 10.03 38.81
N LEU A 55 4.14 9.90 37.74
CA LEU A 55 3.64 9.44 36.44
C LEU A 55 3.47 7.91 36.47
N PRO A 56 2.39 7.35 35.89
CA PRO A 56 2.23 5.91 35.84
C PRO A 56 3.16 5.31 34.78
N GLY A 57 4.23 4.63 35.22
CA GLY A 57 5.08 3.84 34.33
C GLY A 57 6.20 3.08 35.02
N ALA A 58 6.13 1.75 34.91
CA ALA A 58 7.19 0.75 35.10
C ALA A 58 7.74 0.54 36.53
N SER A 59 7.20 -0.48 37.21
CA SER A 59 7.89 -1.12 38.34
C SER A 59 8.77 -2.27 37.84
N ASP A 60 10.08 -2.04 37.81
CA ASP A 60 11.10 -3.08 37.95
C ASP A 60 11.10 -3.55 39.42
N GLY A 61 10.90 -4.86 39.64
CA GLY A 61 10.97 -5.50 40.95
C GLY A 61 12.26 -6.28 41.12
N ALA A 62 13.01 -6.00 42.18
CA ALA A 62 14.25 -6.69 42.55
C ALA A 62 13.99 -7.82 43.59
N GLY A 63 14.39 -9.05 43.23
CA GLY A 63 14.86 -10.17 44.09
C GLY A 63 13.83 -11.23 44.56
N PRO A 64 14.23 -12.48 44.92
CA PRO A 64 15.55 -13.15 44.82
C PRO A 64 15.53 -14.51 44.05
N ARG A 65 16.71 -15.14 43.96
CA ARG A 65 17.09 -16.36 43.19
C ARG A 65 16.17 -17.58 43.35
N GLY A 66 15.86 -18.23 42.22
CA GLY A 66 15.25 -19.57 42.14
C GLY A 66 15.09 -20.03 40.68
N ALA A 67 15.35 -21.30 40.41
CA ALA A 67 15.59 -21.88 39.09
C ALA A 67 14.37 -22.00 38.13
N GLY A 68 14.65 -22.01 36.82
CA GLY A 68 13.88 -22.77 35.83
C GLY A 68 12.84 -22.04 34.97
N LEU A 69 12.95 -22.29 33.65
CA LEU A 69 11.95 -22.15 32.58
C LEU A 69 11.71 -20.75 31.99
N ALA A 70 12.21 -20.58 30.76
CA ALA A 70 11.91 -19.47 29.87
C ALA A 70 10.40 -19.43 29.53
N ARG A 71 9.77 -18.27 29.73
CA ARG A 71 8.43 -17.94 29.20
C ARG A 71 8.57 -16.85 28.12
N PRO A 72 7.91 -16.99 26.96
CA PRO A 72 7.95 -15.97 25.92
C PRO A 72 7.02 -14.78 26.25
N ARG A 73 7.45 -13.58 25.84
CA ARG A 73 6.69 -12.32 25.95
C ARG A 73 5.46 -12.33 25.02
N PRO A 74 4.33 -11.70 25.38
CA PRO A 74 3.12 -11.72 24.56
C PRO A 74 3.25 -10.78 23.37
N ARG A 75 3.26 -11.33 22.14
CA ARG A 75 2.96 -10.58 20.91
C ARG A 75 1.45 -10.28 20.91
N ALA A 76 1.08 -9.02 20.75
CA ALA A 76 -0.31 -8.62 20.58
C ALA A 76 -0.86 -9.19 19.26
N ARG A 77 -1.56 -10.33 19.33
CA ARG A 77 -2.34 -10.89 18.23
C ARG A 77 -3.68 -10.18 18.18
N PHE A 78 -3.91 -9.36 17.16
CA PHE A 78 -5.24 -8.83 16.90
C PHE A 78 -6.07 -9.94 16.23
N ARG A 79 -6.95 -10.58 17.01
CA ARG A 79 -7.80 -11.70 16.57
C ARG A 79 -9.09 -11.14 15.99
N ARG A 80 -9.29 -11.22 14.67
CA ARG A 80 -10.63 -11.05 14.06
C ARG A 80 -11.33 -12.41 14.07
N SER A 81 -12.47 -12.49 14.76
CA SER A 81 -13.38 -13.63 14.67
C SER A 81 -14.20 -13.48 13.39
N ALA A 82 -13.99 -14.40 12.43
CA ALA A 82 -14.84 -14.54 11.27
C ALA A 82 -15.88 -15.62 11.59
N THR A 83 -17.14 -15.22 11.69
CA THR A 83 -18.28 -16.13 11.76
C THR A 83 -18.75 -16.47 10.35
N ASP A 84 -18.71 -17.77 10.06
CA ASP A 84 -19.61 -18.56 9.21
C ASP A 84 -20.04 -18.02 7.84
N SER A 85 -19.37 -18.49 6.80
CA SER A 85 -20.00 -18.78 5.52
C SER A 85 -19.22 -19.87 4.79
N GLY A 86 -19.82 -21.05 4.68
CA GLY A 86 -19.21 -22.29 4.20
C GLY A 86 -18.54 -22.22 2.83
N LEU A 87 -17.25 -22.52 2.82
CA LEU A 87 -16.58 -23.50 1.97
C LEU A 87 -15.23 -23.82 2.63
N GLU A 88 -15.24 -24.61 3.71
CA GLU A 88 -14.00 -25.07 4.33
C GLU A 88 -13.46 -26.27 3.58
N VAL A 89 -12.47 -26.02 2.71
CA VAL A 89 -11.34 -26.93 2.55
C VAL A 89 -10.10 -26.04 2.59
N ARG A 90 -9.63 -25.75 3.81
CA ARG A 90 -8.44 -24.94 4.03
C ARG A 90 -7.26 -25.88 4.22
N GLY A 91 -6.54 -26.14 3.13
CA GLY A 91 -5.34 -26.98 3.13
C GLY A 91 -4.23 -26.42 4.03
N GLU A 92 -3.54 -27.35 4.69
CA GLU A 92 -2.22 -27.41 5.37
C GLU A 92 -1.48 -26.16 5.91
N LYS A 93 -1.70 -24.93 5.44
CA LYS A 93 -1.08 -23.72 6.00
C LYS A 93 -1.96 -23.09 7.09
N GLY A 94 -1.32 -22.58 8.15
CA GLY A 94 -1.97 -22.13 9.40
C GLY A 94 -2.96 -20.96 9.27
N GLU A 95 -3.45 -20.46 10.40
CA GLU A 95 -4.33 -19.28 10.44
C GLU A 95 -3.71 -18.08 9.70
N PRO A 96 -4.52 -17.27 8.98
CA PRO A 96 -3.99 -16.12 8.27
C PRO A 96 -3.55 -15.05 9.27
N TRP A 97 -2.44 -14.38 8.97
CA TRP A 97 -1.90 -13.32 9.83
C TRP A 97 -1.20 -12.24 9.00
N THR A 98 -0.95 -11.09 9.60
CA THR A 98 -0.40 -9.92 8.91
C THR A 98 0.96 -9.53 9.47
N GLU A 99 1.91 -9.34 8.57
CA GLU A 99 3.21 -8.73 8.85
C GLU A 99 3.23 -7.28 8.34
N VAL A 100 3.71 -6.36 9.17
CA VAL A 100 3.99 -4.99 8.76
C VAL A 100 5.44 -4.92 8.31
N LEU A 101 5.67 -4.66 7.02
CA LEU A 101 7.03 -4.59 6.47
C LEU A 101 7.61 -3.18 6.53
N SER A 102 6.82 -2.19 6.13
CA SER A 102 7.26 -0.79 6.08
C SER A 102 6.07 0.16 6.14
N TRP A 103 6.36 1.38 6.57
CA TRP A 103 5.47 2.53 6.48
C TRP A 103 5.81 3.45 5.30
N GLU A 104 6.99 3.29 4.69
CA GLU A 104 7.45 4.03 3.52
C GLU A 104 8.22 3.06 2.59
N PRO A 105 7.63 2.60 1.46
CA PRO A 105 6.20 2.71 1.19
C PRO A 105 5.42 1.91 2.23
N ARG A 106 4.13 2.21 2.38
CA ARG A 106 3.24 1.37 3.20
C ARG A 106 3.15 -0.01 2.56
N ALA A 107 3.69 -1.02 3.22
CA ALA A 107 3.78 -2.39 2.72
C ALA A 107 3.50 -3.42 3.82
N PHE A 108 2.67 -4.41 3.50
CA PHE A 108 2.20 -5.46 4.41
C PHE A 108 2.20 -6.81 3.71
N VAL A 109 2.56 -7.88 4.42
CA VAL A 109 2.33 -9.25 3.93
C VAL A 109 1.13 -9.83 4.66
N TYR A 110 0.20 -10.39 3.89
CA TYR A 110 -0.85 -11.26 4.38
C TYR A 110 -0.44 -12.70 4.15
N HIS A 111 -0.05 -13.36 5.22
CA HIS A 111 0.37 -14.76 5.16
C HIS A 111 -0.85 -15.67 5.09
N ASN A 112 -0.75 -16.74 4.28
CA ASN A 112 -1.83 -17.72 4.07
C ASN A 112 -3.12 -17.05 3.55
N PHE A 113 -2.97 -16.08 2.65
CA PHE A 113 -4.07 -15.29 2.06
C PHE A 113 -4.87 -16.09 1.02
N LEU A 114 -4.18 -16.86 0.17
CA LEU A 114 -4.78 -17.85 -0.73
C LEU A 114 -4.55 -19.26 -0.19
N SER A 115 -5.50 -20.16 -0.45
CA SER A 115 -5.25 -21.59 -0.30
C SER A 115 -4.39 -22.11 -1.47
N LYS A 116 -3.76 -23.27 -1.28
CA LYS A 116 -3.01 -23.94 -2.35
C LYS A 116 -3.89 -24.21 -3.58
N GLU A 117 -5.14 -24.62 -3.35
CA GLU A 117 -6.12 -24.91 -4.40
C GLU A 117 -6.48 -23.65 -5.19
N GLU A 118 -6.59 -22.49 -4.53
CA GLU A 118 -6.80 -21.21 -5.19
C GLU A 118 -5.58 -20.79 -6.04
N CYS A 119 -4.36 -21.00 -5.53
CA CYS A 119 -3.13 -20.77 -6.28
C CYS A 119 -3.08 -21.63 -7.55
N ASP A 120 -3.25 -22.95 -7.40
CA ASP A 120 -3.24 -23.91 -8.51
C ASP A 120 -4.35 -23.60 -9.53
N TYR A 121 -5.53 -23.18 -9.05
CA TYR A 121 -6.65 -22.79 -9.91
C TYR A 121 -6.30 -21.59 -10.80
N LEU A 122 -5.77 -20.51 -10.22
CA LEU A 122 -5.38 -19.32 -10.97
C LEU A 122 -4.29 -19.64 -12.01
N ILE A 123 -3.31 -20.47 -11.67
CA ILE A 123 -2.27 -20.94 -12.60
C ILE A 123 -2.92 -21.74 -13.74
N SER A 124 -3.84 -22.66 -13.45
CA SER A 124 -4.48 -23.51 -14.45
C SER A 124 -5.29 -22.73 -15.48
N LEU A 125 -5.99 -21.67 -15.06
CA LEU A 125 -6.74 -20.78 -15.94
C LEU A 125 -5.82 -19.97 -16.86
N ALA A 126 -4.68 -19.51 -16.33
CA ALA A 126 -3.78 -18.63 -17.05
C ALA A 126 -2.86 -19.37 -18.02
N LYS A 127 -2.32 -20.53 -17.63
CA LYS A 127 -1.31 -21.30 -18.35
C LYS A 127 -1.56 -21.49 -19.86
N PRO A 128 -2.76 -21.85 -20.35
CA PRO A 128 -3.00 -22.04 -21.79
C PRO A 128 -3.06 -20.72 -22.58
N HIS A 129 -3.11 -19.57 -21.91
CA HIS A 129 -3.33 -18.25 -22.54
C HIS A 129 -2.18 -17.26 -22.31
N MET A 130 -1.06 -17.72 -21.74
CA MET A 130 0.08 -16.87 -21.43
C MET A 130 0.71 -16.30 -22.71
N LYS A 131 0.91 -14.98 -22.71
CA LYS A 131 1.63 -14.24 -23.77
C LYS A 131 2.76 -13.45 -23.17
N LYS A 132 3.77 -13.09 -23.97
CA LYS A 132 4.86 -12.21 -23.50
C LYS A 132 4.26 -10.92 -22.93
N SER A 133 4.72 -10.52 -21.75
CA SER A 133 4.19 -9.36 -21.04
C SER A 133 4.63 -8.07 -21.70
N THR A 134 3.76 -7.06 -21.67
CA THR A 134 4.06 -5.71 -22.13
C THR A 134 4.06 -4.72 -20.96
N VAL A 135 4.60 -3.53 -21.19
CA VAL A 135 4.58 -2.41 -20.24
C VAL A 135 3.85 -1.21 -20.83
N VAL A 136 3.33 -0.32 -19.99
CA VAL A 136 2.76 0.96 -20.43
C VAL A 136 3.90 1.91 -20.75
N ASP A 137 3.89 2.46 -21.95
CA ASP A 137 4.83 3.48 -22.40
C ASP A 137 4.39 4.85 -21.84
N SER A 138 5.26 5.50 -21.06
CA SER A 138 4.92 6.73 -20.36
C SER A 138 4.74 7.95 -21.29
N ALA A 139 5.26 7.91 -22.52
CA ALA A 139 5.14 9.01 -23.46
C ALA A 139 3.85 8.91 -24.29
N THR A 140 3.42 7.69 -24.61
CA THR A 140 2.29 7.44 -25.51
C THR A 140 1.05 6.87 -24.79
N GLY A 141 1.19 6.38 -23.57
CA GLY A 141 0.15 5.66 -22.82
C GLY A 141 -0.16 4.26 -23.38
N GLY A 142 0.52 3.82 -24.45
CA GLY A 142 0.28 2.57 -25.15
C GLY A 142 1.07 1.38 -24.60
N SER A 143 0.79 0.18 -25.10
CA SER A 143 1.49 -1.05 -24.72
C SER A 143 2.77 -1.26 -25.55
N LYS A 144 3.91 -1.52 -24.90
CA LYS A 144 5.22 -1.72 -25.53
C LYS A 144 5.85 -3.07 -25.15
N ASP A 145 6.45 -3.75 -26.13
CA ASP A 145 7.27 -4.95 -25.87
C ASP A 145 8.50 -4.57 -25.05
N SER A 146 8.77 -5.34 -24.00
CA SER A 146 9.63 -4.89 -22.92
C SER A 146 10.86 -5.78 -22.77
N ARG A 147 12.05 -5.16 -22.82
CA ARG A 147 13.28 -5.76 -22.26
C ARG A 147 13.34 -5.59 -20.73
N VAL A 148 12.42 -4.80 -20.19
CA VAL A 148 12.34 -4.34 -18.79
C VAL A 148 11.43 -5.27 -17.98
N ARG A 149 10.40 -5.86 -18.61
CA ARG A 149 9.55 -6.94 -18.07
C ARG A 149 9.63 -8.14 -19.00
N THR A 150 10.26 -9.21 -18.55
CA THR A 150 10.53 -10.38 -19.41
C THR A 150 9.63 -11.58 -19.12
N SER A 151 8.61 -11.41 -18.28
CA SER A 151 7.61 -12.44 -17.95
C SER A 151 6.66 -12.73 -19.10
N SER A 152 5.89 -13.81 -18.95
CA SER A 152 4.60 -13.98 -19.63
C SER A 152 3.44 -13.63 -18.71
N GLY A 153 2.28 -13.25 -19.26
CA GLY A 153 1.12 -12.84 -18.50
C GLY A 153 -0.21 -13.07 -19.22
N MET A 154 -1.29 -13.10 -18.43
CA MET A 154 -2.68 -13.20 -18.87
C MET A 154 -3.58 -12.43 -17.89
N PHE A 155 -4.65 -11.82 -18.39
CA PHE A 155 -5.66 -11.16 -17.57
C PHE A 155 -6.91 -12.04 -17.43
N LEU A 156 -7.32 -12.29 -16.19
CA LEU A 156 -8.61 -12.88 -15.85
C LEU A 156 -9.61 -11.74 -15.61
N ARG A 157 -10.85 -11.89 -16.09
CA ARG A 157 -11.86 -10.83 -15.97
C ARG A 157 -12.33 -10.70 -14.52
N ARG A 158 -12.62 -9.48 -14.08
CA ARG A 158 -13.25 -9.24 -12.78
C ARG A 158 -14.56 -10.02 -12.69
N GLY A 159 -14.73 -10.75 -11.59
CA GLY A 159 -15.92 -11.56 -11.34
C GLY A 159 -16.18 -12.70 -12.31
N GLN A 160 -15.17 -13.14 -13.08
CA GLN A 160 -15.29 -14.16 -14.13
C GLN A 160 -16.01 -15.44 -13.67
N ASP A 161 -15.69 -15.96 -12.48
CA ASP A 161 -16.32 -17.15 -11.90
C ASP A 161 -16.44 -17.04 -10.38
N LYS A 162 -16.98 -18.09 -9.74
CA LYS A 162 -17.22 -18.12 -8.28
C LYS A 162 -15.93 -18.05 -7.46
N ILE A 163 -14.85 -18.68 -7.92
CA ILE A 163 -13.56 -18.69 -7.19
C ILE A 163 -12.93 -17.31 -7.30
N ILE A 164 -12.88 -16.73 -8.50
CA ILE A 164 -12.37 -15.37 -8.71
C ILE A 164 -13.17 -14.35 -7.89
N ARG A 165 -14.51 -14.42 -7.88
CA ARG A 165 -15.34 -13.54 -7.04
C ARG A 165 -15.02 -13.67 -5.54
N THR A 166 -14.78 -14.89 -5.08
CA THR A 166 -14.40 -15.15 -3.68
C THR A 166 -13.06 -14.51 -3.34
N ILE A 167 -12.06 -14.69 -4.20
CA ILE A 167 -10.74 -14.06 -4.04
C ILE A 167 -10.87 -12.55 -4.06
N GLU A 168 -11.56 -11.96 -5.04
CA GLU A 168 -11.72 -10.51 -5.15
C GLU A 168 -12.48 -9.89 -3.97
N LYS A 169 -13.50 -10.58 -3.44
CA LYS A 169 -14.16 -10.16 -2.21
C LYS A 169 -13.18 -10.18 -1.03
N ARG A 170 -12.37 -11.24 -0.90
CA ARG A 170 -11.34 -11.31 0.15
C ARG A 170 -10.32 -10.17 0.02
N ILE A 171 -9.91 -9.83 -1.19
CA ILE A 171 -9.05 -8.66 -1.44
C ILE A 171 -9.71 -7.40 -0.89
N ALA A 172 -10.98 -7.15 -1.22
CA ALA A 172 -11.72 -6.00 -0.72
C ALA A 172 -11.83 -5.98 0.82
N ASP A 173 -12.07 -7.13 1.44
CA ASP A 173 -12.17 -7.26 2.91
C ASP A 173 -10.83 -6.94 3.62
N TYR A 174 -9.69 -7.23 2.99
CA TYR A 174 -8.35 -6.98 3.54
C TYR A 174 -7.83 -5.57 3.25
N THR A 175 -8.13 -5.03 2.08
CA THR A 175 -7.64 -3.70 1.66
C THR A 175 -8.60 -2.57 2.02
N PHE A 176 -9.85 -2.90 2.36
CA PHE A 176 -10.97 -1.95 2.54
C PHE A 176 -11.28 -1.14 1.28
N ILE A 177 -10.91 -1.65 0.10
CA ILE A 177 -11.21 -1.04 -1.20
C ILE A 177 -12.30 -1.88 -1.89
N PRO A 178 -13.41 -1.29 -2.36
CA PRO A 178 -14.49 -2.04 -2.99
C PRO A 178 -14.03 -2.85 -4.20
N VAL A 179 -14.67 -4.00 -4.46
CA VAL A 179 -14.33 -4.90 -5.57
C VAL A 179 -14.37 -4.17 -6.91
N GLU A 180 -15.30 -3.24 -7.06
CA GLU A 180 -15.57 -2.46 -8.26
C GLU A 180 -14.45 -1.48 -8.61
N HIS A 181 -13.58 -1.15 -7.65
CA HIS A 181 -12.38 -0.34 -7.89
C HIS A 181 -11.22 -1.18 -8.43
N GLY A 182 -11.32 -2.51 -8.35
CA GLY A 182 -10.29 -3.42 -8.83
C GLY A 182 -10.32 -3.60 -10.34
N GLU A 183 -9.15 -3.59 -10.98
CA GLU A 183 -8.97 -4.12 -12.33
C GLU A 183 -9.16 -5.66 -12.35
N GLY A 184 -9.07 -6.30 -13.53
CA GLY A 184 -8.98 -7.76 -13.61
C GLY A 184 -7.71 -8.29 -12.93
N LEU A 185 -7.71 -9.58 -12.56
CA LEU A 185 -6.51 -10.22 -12.02
C LEU A 185 -5.49 -10.44 -13.15
N GLN A 186 -4.27 -9.95 -12.99
CA GLN A 186 -3.18 -10.23 -13.90
C GLN A 186 -2.35 -11.41 -13.37
N VAL A 187 -2.39 -12.56 -14.03
CA VAL A 187 -1.52 -13.70 -13.69
C VAL A 187 -0.23 -13.61 -14.50
N LEU A 188 0.89 -13.89 -13.86
CA LEU A 188 2.24 -13.72 -14.39
C LEU A 188 3.09 -14.95 -14.11
N HIS A 189 3.96 -15.27 -15.07
CA HIS A 189 4.93 -16.35 -14.96
C HIS A 189 6.33 -15.84 -15.34
N TYR A 190 7.29 -16.09 -14.46
CA TYR A 190 8.71 -15.82 -14.66
C TYR A 190 9.49 -17.13 -14.61
N GLU A 191 10.18 -17.42 -15.71
CA GLU A 191 11.17 -18.49 -15.82
C GLU A 191 12.53 -18.01 -15.27
N VAL A 192 13.48 -18.95 -15.15
CA VAL A 192 14.87 -18.64 -14.75
C VAL A 192 15.45 -17.50 -15.61
N GLY A 193 16.03 -16.50 -14.95
CA GLY A 193 16.59 -15.29 -15.53
C GLY A 193 15.58 -14.19 -15.88
N GLN A 194 14.27 -14.50 -15.91
CA GLN A 194 13.25 -13.48 -16.15
C GLN A 194 13.04 -12.60 -14.92
N LYS A 195 12.72 -11.33 -15.16
CA LYS A 195 12.66 -10.26 -14.15
C LYS A 195 11.66 -9.18 -14.53
N TYR A 196 11.45 -8.25 -13.61
CA TYR A 196 10.82 -6.97 -13.88
C TYR A 196 11.64 -5.87 -13.23
N GLU A 197 12.21 -4.96 -14.03
CA GLU A 197 12.93 -3.81 -13.49
C GLU A 197 12.03 -2.94 -12.59
N PRO A 198 12.64 -2.16 -11.67
CA PRO A 198 11.92 -1.23 -10.83
C PRO A 198 11.02 -0.27 -11.64
N HIS A 199 9.75 -0.18 -11.23
CA HIS A 199 8.73 0.65 -11.85
C HIS A 199 7.69 1.08 -10.81
N PHE A 200 6.82 1.99 -11.23
CA PHE A 200 5.64 2.38 -10.47
C PHE A 200 4.40 1.73 -11.07
N ASP A 201 3.47 1.32 -10.20
CA ASP A 201 2.17 0.84 -10.65
C ASP A 201 1.21 1.97 -10.99
N TYR A 202 1.46 3.16 -10.45
CA TYR A 202 0.70 4.36 -10.73
C TYR A 202 1.02 4.91 -12.13
N PHE A 203 0.12 5.71 -12.71
CA PHE A 203 0.30 6.25 -14.07
C PHE A 203 0.85 7.66 -14.06
N HIS A 204 1.72 7.95 -15.02
CA HIS A 204 2.23 9.31 -15.29
C HIS A 204 1.43 10.04 -16.37
N ASP A 205 0.50 9.35 -17.04
CA ASP A 205 -0.29 9.87 -18.15
C ASP A 205 -1.78 9.99 -17.81
N ASP A 206 -2.45 10.96 -18.44
CA ASP A 206 -3.89 11.21 -18.26
C ASP A 206 -4.78 10.18 -18.96
N TYR A 207 -4.26 9.40 -19.91
CA TYR A 207 -5.08 8.45 -20.67
C TYR A 207 -5.48 7.27 -19.78
N ASN A 208 -4.51 6.68 -19.07
CA ASN A 208 -4.72 5.53 -18.21
C ASN A 208 -5.46 5.87 -16.92
N THR A 209 -5.54 7.15 -16.52
CA THR A 209 -6.35 7.58 -15.36
C THR A 209 -7.83 7.78 -15.67
N LYS A 210 -8.24 7.83 -16.95
CA LYS A 210 -9.65 8.08 -17.32
C LYS A 210 -10.63 7.05 -16.75
N ASN A 211 -10.22 5.79 -16.65
CA ASN A 211 -11.04 4.72 -16.09
C ASN A 211 -10.62 4.43 -14.63
N GLY A 212 -11.44 4.85 -13.67
CA GLY A 212 -11.20 4.63 -12.24
C GLY A 212 -10.17 5.56 -11.59
N GLY A 213 -9.51 6.47 -12.33
CA GLY A 213 -8.47 7.35 -11.77
C GLY A 213 -7.13 6.64 -11.56
N GLN A 214 -6.30 7.15 -10.64
CA GLN A 214 -5.01 6.53 -10.30
C GLN A 214 -5.16 5.15 -9.63
N ARG A 215 -4.11 4.33 -9.74
CA ARG A 215 -3.95 3.12 -8.92
C ARG A 215 -3.46 3.53 -7.53
N ILE A 216 -4.26 3.23 -6.50
CA ILE A 216 -3.97 3.59 -5.10
C ILE A 216 -3.10 2.55 -4.40
N ALA A 217 -3.31 1.29 -4.75
CA ALA A 217 -2.68 0.16 -4.09
C ALA A 217 -2.63 -1.04 -5.03
N THR A 218 -1.69 -1.92 -4.74
CA THR A 218 -1.47 -3.17 -5.43
C THR A 218 -1.44 -4.29 -4.43
N LEU A 219 -2.19 -5.36 -4.72
CA LEU A 219 -2.03 -6.63 -4.04
C LEU A 219 -1.36 -7.63 -5.00
N LEU A 220 -0.15 -8.05 -4.65
CA LEU A 220 0.62 -9.06 -5.37
C LEU A 220 0.54 -10.38 -4.61
N MET A 221 -0.20 -11.33 -5.15
CA MET A 221 -0.36 -12.68 -4.58
C MET A 221 0.69 -13.62 -5.18
N TYR A 222 1.42 -14.35 -4.36
CA TYR A 222 2.39 -15.34 -4.78
C TYR A 222 1.69 -16.69 -4.96
N LEU A 223 1.75 -17.25 -6.16
CA LEU A 223 1.03 -18.49 -6.52
C LEU A 223 1.95 -19.71 -6.51
N SER A 224 3.25 -19.52 -6.32
CA SER A 224 4.23 -20.59 -6.19
C SER A 224 5.34 -20.19 -5.22
N ASP A 225 5.92 -21.17 -4.56
CA ASP A 225 7.20 -21.00 -3.87
C ASP A 225 8.30 -20.88 -4.93
N VAL A 226 9.28 -20.01 -4.70
CA VAL A 226 10.47 -19.89 -5.56
C VAL A 226 11.69 -20.32 -4.76
N GLU A 227 12.49 -21.20 -5.35
CA GLU A 227 13.62 -21.79 -4.65
C GLU A 227 14.75 -20.78 -4.42
N ASP A 228 15.07 -19.97 -5.43
CA ASP A 228 16.06 -18.90 -5.32
C ASP A 228 15.76 -17.72 -6.26
N GLY A 229 16.00 -16.51 -5.77
CA GLY A 229 15.63 -15.26 -6.43
C GLY A 229 14.13 -14.99 -6.48
N GLY A 230 13.70 -14.19 -7.46
CA GLY A 230 12.28 -13.89 -7.68
C GLY A 230 11.63 -12.98 -6.63
N GLU A 231 12.40 -12.35 -5.75
CA GLU A 231 11.87 -11.45 -4.72
C GLU A 231 11.17 -10.24 -5.32
N THR A 232 10.22 -9.66 -4.58
CA THR A 232 9.73 -8.30 -4.86
C THR A 232 10.57 -7.33 -4.05
N VAL A 233 11.27 -6.40 -4.72
CA VAL A 233 12.20 -5.44 -4.09
C VAL A 233 11.67 -4.01 -4.22
N PHE A 234 11.79 -3.23 -3.15
CA PHE A 234 11.52 -1.79 -3.09
C PHE A 234 12.84 -1.02 -2.86
N PRO A 235 13.57 -0.65 -3.93
CA PRO A 235 14.89 -0.03 -3.80
C PRO A 235 14.86 1.38 -3.21
N SER A 236 13.70 2.05 -3.21
CA SER A 236 13.53 3.40 -2.66
C SER A 236 12.95 3.43 -1.24
N ALA A 237 12.69 2.26 -0.64
CA ALA A 237 12.25 2.18 0.75
C ALA A 237 13.41 2.59 1.69
N PRO A 238 13.23 3.54 2.63
CA PRO A 238 14.26 3.97 3.57
C PRO A 238 14.43 2.96 4.72
N VAL A 239 14.79 1.71 4.38
CA VAL A 239 15.09 0.65 5.34
C VAL A 239 16.53 0.20 5.21
N ASN A 240 17.10 -0.27 6.32
CA ASN A 240 18.37 -0.97 6.27
C ASN A 240 18.12 -2.44 5.89
N SER A 241 18.30 -2.80 4.63
CA SER A 241 18.08 -4.18 4.13
C SER A 241 18.90 -5.21 4.91
N SER A 242 20.11 -4.85 5.37
CA SER A 242 20.99 -5.72 6.18
C SER A 242 20.44 -6.08 7.55
N SER A 243 19.41 -5.38 8.04
CA SER A 243 18.71 -5.73 9.27
C SER A 243 17.65 -6.82 9.10
N SER A 244 17.36 -7.24 7.85
CA SER A 244 16.46 -8.36 7.60
C SER A 244 17.04 -9.65 8.16
N PRO A 245 16.28 -10.45 8.94
CA PRO A 245 16.76 -11.74 9.45
C PRO A 245 17.10 -12.74 8.33
N PHE A 246 16.54 -12.53 7.14
CA PHE A 246 16.76 -13.38 5.97
C PHE A 246 17.78 -12.78 4.99
N TYR A 247 18.50 -11.71 5.36
CA TYR A 247 19.40 -10.98 4.46
C TYR A 247 20.42 -11.87 3.72
N ASN A 248 20.96 -12.86 4.41
CA ASN A 248 21.95 -13.79 3.85
C ASN A 248 21.34 -14.76 2.82
N GLU A 249 20.03 -14.93 2.83
CA GLU A 249 19.30 -15.79 1.90
C GLU A 249 18.64 -15.00 0.76
N LEU A 250 18.86 -13.68 0.69
CA LEU A 250 18.37 -12.83 -0.39
C LEU A 250 19.35 -12.87 -1.57
N SER A 251 18.81 -12.79 -2.78
CA SER A 251 19.60 -12.55 -3.98
C SER A 251 20.31 -11.19 -3.92
N GLU A 252 21.38 -11.03 -4.69
CA GLU A 252 22.09 -9.74 -4.80
C GLU A 252 21.17 -8.60 -5.27
N CYS A 253 20.16 -8.91 -6.09
CA CYS A 253 19.14 -7.95 -6.48
C CYS A 253 18.32 -7.48 -5.26
N ALA A 254 17.85 -8.42 -4.44
CA ALA A 254 16.98 -8.17 -3.31
C ALA A 254 17.66 -7.46 -2.13
N LYS A 255 18.99 -7.52 -2.02
CA LYS A 255 19.75 -6.78 -1.01
C LYS A 255 19.73 -5.26 -1.20
N ASN A 256 19.35 -4.77 -2.38
CA ASN A 256 19.32 -3.34 -2.72
C ASN A 256 18.08 -2.58 -2.19
N GLY A 257 17.26 -3.18 -1.33
CA GLY A 257 16.09 -2.51 -0.75
C GLY A 257 15.33 -3.38 0.23
N LEU A 258 14.15 -2.92 0.63
CA LEU A 258 13.16 -3.77 1.30
C LEU A 258 12.75 -4.87 0.33
N SER A 259 12.79 -6.13 0.74
CA SER A 259 12.48 -7.25 -0.15
C SER A 259 11.58 -8.28 0.50
N VAL A 260 10.75 -8.89 -0.33
CA VAL A 260 9.78 -9.93 0.05
C VAL A 260 10.03 -11.16 -0.80
N LYS A 261 10.28 -12.29 -0.14
CA LYS A 261 10.41 -13.59 -0.80
C LYS A 261 9.02 -14.09 -1.24
N PRO A 262 8.91 -14.68 -2.44
CA PRO A 262 7.66 -15.26 -2.90
C PRO A 262 7.39 -16.60 -2.20
N GLU A 263 6.39 -16.61 -1.32
CA GLU A 263 5.89 -17.82 -0.67
C GLU A 263 4.45 -18.10 -1.13
N MET A 264 4.19 -19.31 -1.62
CA MET A 264 2.88 -19.67 -2.17
C MET A 264 1.77 -19.42 -1.15
N GLY A 265 0.74 -18.70 -1.57
CA GLY A 265 -0.41 -18.37 -0.74
C GLY A 265 -0.29 -17.02 -0.03
N ASP A 266 0.89 -16.43 0.04
CA ASP A 266 1.08 -15.11 0.64
C ASP A 266 0.72 -14.00 -0.35
N ALA A 267 0.31 -12.85 0.20
CA ALA A 267 -0.02 -11.68 -0.59
C ALA A 267 0.65 -10.42 -0.04
N LEU A 268 1.40 -9.73 -0.88
CA LEU A 268 2.02 -8.45 -0.58
C LEU A 268 1.09 -7.31 -0.99
N LEU A 269 0.60 -6.55 0.00
CA LEU A 269 -0.10 -5.29 -0.22
C LEU A 269 0.89 -4.13 -0.12
N PHE A 270 0.95 -3.27 -1.12
CA PHE A 270 1.67 -2.01 -1.05
C PHE A 270 0.90 -0.86 -1.69
N TRP A 271 1.17 0.36 -1.23
CA TRP A 271 0.43 1.55 -1.63
C TRP A 271 1.26 2.42 -2.57
N SER A 272 0.67 2.75 -3.71
CA SER A 272 1.23 3.66 -4.70
C SER A 272 1.00 5.14 -4.35
N MET A 273 0.09 5.40 -3.41
CA MET A 273 -0.30 6.74 -2.97
C MET A 273 -0.25 6.86 -1.44
N LYS A 274 0.12 8.05 -0.98
CA LYS A 274 0.11 8.45 0.43
C LYS A 274 -1.33 8.72 0.88
N PRO A 275 -1.61 8.73 2.20
CA PRO A 275 -2.95 9.04 2.72
C PRO A 275 -3.50 10.42 2.32
N ASP A 276 -2.63 11.37 1.97
CA ASP A 276 -3.02 12.70 1.48
C ASP A 276 -3.38 12.72 -0.02
N GLY A 277 -3.30 11.58 -0.70
CA GLY A 277 -3.59 11.45 -2.12
C GLY A 277 -2.43 11.79 -3.05
N SER A 278 -1.25 12.14 -2.53
CA SER A 278 -0.05 12.29 -3.35
C SER A 278 0.54 10.93 -3.75
N LEU A 279 1.26 10.87 -4.87
CA LEU A 279 1.98 9.67 -5.30
C LEU A 279 3.14 9.40 -4.31
N ASP A 280 3.36 8.12 -4.01
CA ASP A 280 4.45 7.71 -3.12
C ASP A 280 5.68 7.28 -3.94
N PRO A 281 6.74 8.10 -4.03
CA PRO A 281 7.94 7.74 -4.80
C PRO A 281 8.72 6.58 -4.18
N THR A 282 8.47 6.23 -2.92
CA THR A 282 9.10 5.08 -2.26
C THR A 282 8.44 3.76 -2.65
N SER A 283 7.29 3.80 -3.34
CA SER A 283 6.60 2.63 -3.90
C SER A 283 7.22 2.07 -5.18
N LEU A 284 8.37 2.61 -5.61
CA LEU A 284 9.17 2.05 -6.69
C LEU A 284 9.51 0.61 -6.34
N HIS A 285 9.12 -0.33 -7.20
CA HIS A 285 9.29 -1.74 -6.92
C HIS A 285 9.59 -2.55 -8.18
N GLY A 286 10.28 -3.68 -8.02
CA GLY A 286 10.65 -4.58 -9.10
C GLY A 286 10.52 -6.05 -8.70
N GLY A 287 10.60 -6.92 -9.69
CA GLY A 287 10.75 -8.35 -9.51
C GLY A 287 12.18 -8.77 -9.81
N CYS A 288 12.91 -9.22 -8.80
CA CYS A 288 14.26 -9.74 -8.97
C CYS A 288 14.27 -10.95 -9.90
N PRO A 289 15.39 -11.22 -10.59
CA PRO A 289 15.51 -12.38 -11.46
C PRO A 289 15.22 -13.67 -10.70
N VAL A 290 14.47 -14.59 -11.30
CA VAL A 290 14.38 -15.96 -10.80
C VAL A 290 15.73 -16.64 -11.04
N ILE A 291 16.36 -17.15 -10.00
CA ILE A 291 17.65 -17.85 -10.10
C ILE A 291 17.40 -19.36 -10.19
N LYS A 292 16.47 -19.88 -9.38
CA LYS A 292 16.08 -21.29 -9.38
C LYS A 292 14.58 -21.47 -9.12
N GLY A 293 13.97 -22.39 -9.85
CA GLY A 293 12.52 -22.65 -9.80
C GLY A 293 11.74 -21.83 -10.84
N ASN A 294 10.47 -21.55 -10.55
CA ASN A 294 9.57 -20.76 -11.39
C ASN A 294 8.69 -19.89 -10.51
N LYS A 295 8.49 -18.63 -10.88
CA LYS A 295 7.64 -17.70 -10.13
C LYS A 295 6.31 -17.52 -10.83
N TRP A 296 5.23 -17.93 -10.17
CA TRP A 296 3.87 -17.57 -10.51
C TRP A 296 3.35 -16.52 -9.54
N SER A 297 2.68 -15.50 -10.06
CA SER A 297 2.05 -14.45 -9.24
C SER A 297 0.76 -13.96 -9.86
N SER A 298 -0.12 -13.40 -9.05
CA SER A 298 -1.30 -12.69 -9.52
C SER A 298 -1.39 -11.30 -8.90
N THR A 299 -1.44 -10.29 -9.76
CA THR A 299 -1.54 -8.88 -9.37
C THR A 299 -2.98 -8.41 -9.46
N LYS A 300 -3.44 -7.71 -8.42
CA LYS A 300 -4.67 -6.93 -8.42
C LYS A 300 -4.32 -5.46 -8.21
N TRP A 301 -4.58 -4.65 -9.23
CA TRP A 301 -4.51 -3.20 -9.12
C TRP A 301 -5.86 -2.64 -8.69
N MET A 302 -5.84 -1.70 -7.74
CA MET A 302 -7.02 -1.05 -7.20
C MET A 302 -6.97 0.45 -7.48
N ARG A 303 -8.10 1.00 -7.92
CA ARG A 303 -8.25 2.38 -8.39
C ARG A 303 -8.86 3.31 -7.33
N VAL A 304 -8.63 4.62 -7.42
CA VAL A 304 -9.25 5.64 -6.53
C VAL A 304 -10.79 5.65 -6.67
N HIS A 305 -11.31 5.34 -7.86
CA HIS A 305 -12.73 5.29 -8.18
C HIS A 305 -13.08 3.94 -8.82
N GLU A 306 -14.37 3.71 -9.01
CA GLU A 306 -14.86 2.53 -9.72
C GLU A 306 -14.19 2.38 -11.10
N TYR A 307 -13.62 1.19 -11.32
CA TYR A 307 -13.07 0.78 -12.61
C TYR A 307 -14.16 0.09 -13.43
N LYS A 308 -14.51 0.68 -14.57
CA LYS A 308 -15.54 0.16 -15.47
C LYS A 308 -14.95 -0.98 -16.31
N ILE A 309 -15.66 -2.12 -16.37
CA ILE A 309 -15.31 -3.33 -17.12
C ILE A 309 -16.21 -3.51 -18.34
#